data_AF-A0A0F7VMV5-F1
#
_entry.id   AF-A0A0F7VMV5-F1
#
_cell.length_a   1.000
_cell.length_b   1.000
_cell.length_c   1.000
_cell.angle_alpha   90.00
_cell.angle_beta   90.00
_cell.angle_gamma   90.00
#
_symmetry.space_group_name_H-M   'P 1'
#
loop_
_entity.id
_entity.type
_entity.pdbx_description
1 polymer ?
#
loop_
_entity_poly.entity_id
_entity_poly.type
_entity_poly.pdbx_seq_one_letter_code
_entity_poly.pdbx_strand_id
1 'polypeptide(L)'
;MAEEDGFVIHTRARFGFAAPAGSSDDPRVRWITQYLPGEVARELFAARDAGAGEQQQTVILARALGHAYFREWGRRAHGLHIAFSDIEFAEFSIG
;
A
#
# COMPACT_ATOMS: atom_id res chain seq x y z
N MET A 1 4.59 7.35 -18.50
CA MET A 1 3.45 6.41 -18.27
C MET A 1 3.47 5.96 -16.82
N ALA A 2 2.39 5.43 -16.23
CA ALA A 2 2.38 5.00 -14.81
C ALA A 2 3.54 4.05 -14.44
N GLU A 3 3.98 3.24 -15.40
CA GLU A 3 5.09 2.30 -15.28
C GLU A 3 6.49 2.93 -15.28
N GLU A 4 6.60 4.19 -15.72
CA GLU A 4 7.87 4.92 -15.86
C GLU A 4 7.97 6.07 -14.86
N ASP A 5 6.88 6.83 -14.73
CA ASP A 5 6.77 8.02 -13.87
C ASP A 5 6.14 7.72 -12.51
N GLY A 6 5.69 6.48 -12.28
CA GLY A 6 4.90 6.11 -11.11
C GLY A 6 3.46 6.63 -11.16
N PHE A 7 2.72 6.40 -10.09
CA PHE A 7 1.32 6.80 -9.98
C PHE A 7 0.97 7.08 -8.53
N VAL A 8 -0.06 7.90 -8.32
CA VAL A 8 -0.63 8.11 -7.00
C VAL A 8 -1.74 7.10 -6.79
N ILE A 9 -1.65 6.34 -5.70
CA ILE A 9 -2.75 5.50 -5.25
C ILE A 9 -3.54 6.24 -4.18
N HIS A 10 -4.86 6.26 -4.34
CA HIS A 10 -5.82 6.64 -3.34
C HIS A 10 -6.54 5.39 -2.87
N THR A 11 -6.22 4.92 -1.67
CA THR A 11 -6.77 3.66 -1.17
C THR A 11 -7.36 3.82 0.22
N ARG A 12 -8.42 3.06 0.46
CA ARG A 12 -9.00 2.87 1.78
C ARG A 12 -8.51 1.52 2.30
N ALA A 13 -7.53 1.57 3.18
CA ALA A 13 -6.91 0.39 3.73
C ALA A 13 -7.11 0.33 5.24
N ARG A 14 -7.29 -0.89 5.73
CA ARG A 14 -7.33 -1.20 7.15
C ARG A 14 -5.93 -1.59 7.60
N PHE A 15 -5.40 -0.86 8.58
CA PHE A 15 -4.10 -1.18 9.16
C PHE A 15 -4.12 -1.22 10.67
N GLY A 16 -3.36 -2.17 11.21
CA GLY A 16 -2.99 -2.22 12.63
C GLY A 16 -1.58 -1.65 12.82
N PHE A 17 -1.32 -1.12 14.01
CA PHE A 17 0.01 -0.70 14.41
C PHE A 17 0.45 -1.56 15.60
N ALA A 18 1.60 -2.22 15.43
CA ALA A 18 2.31 -2.92 16.48
C ALA A 18 3.50 -2.05 16.90
N ALA A 19 3.51 -1.61 18.15
CA ALA A 19 4.64 -0.94 18.76
C ALA A 19 5.12 -1.76 19.97
N PRO A 20 6.41 -1.67 20.35
CA PRO A 20 6.91 -2.34 21.56
C PRO A 20 6.19 -1.88 22.84
N ALA A 21 5.58 -0.69 22.84
CA ALA A 21 4.78 -0.16 23.94
C ALA A 21 3.30 -0.63 23.94
N GLY A 22 2.88 -1.40 22.92
CA GLY A 22 1.52 -1.90 22.76
C GLY A 22 1.08 -1.94 21.30
N SER A 23 0.28 -2.96 20.96
CA SER A 23 -0.41 -3.06 19.67
C SER A 23 -1.81 -2.44 19.81
N SER A 24 -2.27 -1.71 18.79
CA SER A 24 -3.69 -1.37 18.73
C SER A 24 -4.44 -2.50 18.05
N ASP A 25 -5.30 -3.15 18.83
CA ASP A 25 -6.19 -4.23 18.38
C ASP A 25 -7.37 -3.70 17.53
N ASP A 26 -7.53 -2.37 17.42
CA ASP A 26 -8.56 -1.74 16.62
C ASP A 26 -8.00 -1.40 15.23
N PRO A 27 -8.20 -2.25 14.21
CA PRO A 27 -7.67 -2.01 12.89
C PRO A 27 -8.51 -0.91 12.23
N ARG A 28 -7.94 0.30 12.19
CA ARG A 28 -8.65 1.48 11.69
C ARG A 28 -8.56 1.55 10.19
N VAL A 29 -9.72 1.81 9.58
CA VAL A 29 -9.78 2.12 8.17
C VAL A 29 -9.32 3.55 7.96
N ARG A 30 -8.32 3.74 7.11
CA ARG A 30 -7.80 5.07 6.79
C ARG A 30 -7.70 5.27 5.29
N TRP A 31 -7.98 6.51 4.89
CA TRP A 31 -7.66 6.99 3.56
C TRP A 31 -6.16 7.23 3.48
N ILE A 32 -5.54 6.60 2.49
CA ILE A 32 -4.11 6.68 2.25
C ILE A 32 -3.93 7.15 0.81
N THR A 33 -3.27 8.29 0.67
CA THR A 33 -2.84 8.83 -0.60
C THR A 33 -1.33 8.71 -0.62
N GLN A 34 -0.79 7.85 -1.47
CA GLN A 34 0.66 7.65 -1.55
C GLN A 34 1.09 7.59 -3.01
N TYR A 35 2.23 8.19 -3.30
CA TYR A 35 2.91 7.97 -4.56
C TYR A 35 3.61 6.61 -4.54
N LEU A 36 3.33 5.78 -5.54
CA LEU A 36 3.98 4.50 -5.78
C LEU A 36 4.87 4.58 -7.01
N PRO A 37 6.07 3.96 -6.95
CA PRO A 37 6.99 3.94 -8.08
C PRO A 37 6.42 3.10 -9.23
N GLY A 38 6.85 3.40 -10.46
CA GLY A 38 6.37 2.73 -11.66
C GLY A 38 6.64 1.22 -11.71
N GLU A 39 7.62 0.73 -10.95
CA GLU A 39 7.84 -0.71 -10.73
C GLU A 39 6.57 -1.43 -10.25
N VAL A 40 5.76 -0.79 -9.40
CA VAL A 40 4.53 -1.38 -8.86
C VAL A 40 3.46 -1.45 -9.93
N ALA A 41 3.36 -0.43 -10.79
CA ALA A 41 2.43 -0.46 -11.92
C ALA A 41 2.79 -1.61 -12.86
N ARG A 42 4.08 -1.80 -13.15
CA ARG A 42 4.56 -2.92 -13.98
C ARG A 42 4.20 -4.27 -13.37
N GLU A 43 4.40 -4.45 -12.05
CA GLU A 43 4.00 -5.69 -11.36
C GLU A 43 2.49 -5.93 -11.44
N LEU A 44 1.67 -4.89 -11.29
CA LEU A 44 0.20 -5.00 -11.40
C LEU A 44 -0.24 -5.36 -12.81
N PHE A 45 0.32 -4.72 -13.83
CA PHE A 45 0.03 -5.05 -15.22
C PHE A 45 0.46 -6.46 -15.57
N ALA A 46 1.67 -6.87 -15.14
CA ALA A 46 2.16 -8.24 -15.33
C ALA A 46 1.28 -9.27 -14.61
N ALA A 47 0.84 -8.99 -13.39
CA ALA A 47 -0.07 -9.87 -12.66
C ALA A 47 -1.42 -9.98 -13.39
N ARG A 48 -1.97 -8.87 -13.88
CA ARG A 48 -3.22 -8.88 -14.64
C ARG A 48 -3.10 -9.64 -15.95
N ASP A 49 -1.99 -9.49 -16.67
CA ASP A 49 -1.69 -10.22 -17.91
C ASP A 49 -1.57 -11.73 -17.66
N ALA A 50 -0.95 -12.12 -16.54
CA ALA A 50 -0.88 -13.51 -16.08
C ALA A 50 -2.23 -14.08 -15.59
N GLY A 51 -3.32 -13.31 -15.66
CA GLY A 51 -4.66 -13.72 -15.21
C GLY A 51 -4.84 -13.68 -13.69
N ALA A 52 -4.01 -12.95 -12.97
CA ALA A 52 -4.12 -12.84 -11.52
C ALA A 52 -5.39 -12.06 -11.13
N GLY A 53 -6.19 -12.66 -10.25
CA GLY A 53 -7.40 -12.05 -9.72
C GLY A 53 -7.13 -10.84 -8.82
N GLU A 54 -8.20 -10.16 -8.44
CA GLU A 54 -8.15 -8.95 -7.61
C GLU A 54 -7.40 -9.15 -6.30
N GLN A 55 -7.49 -10.34 -5.69
CA GLN A 55 -6.75 -10.66 -4.45
C GLN A 55 -5.23 -10.55 -4.62
N GLN A 56 -4.68 -11.00 -5.75
CA GLN A 56 -3.24 -10.93 -6.00
C GLN A 56 -2.79 -9.48 -6.22
N GLN A 57 -3.60 -8.71 -6.94
CA GLN A 57 -3.36 -7.28 -7.17
C GLN A 57 -3.40 -6.51 -5.84
N THR A 58 -4.37 -6.83 -4.97
CA THR A 58 -4.45 -6.30 -3.61
C THR A 58 -3.21 -6.63 -2.78
N VAL A 59 -2.68 -7.85 -2.88
CA VAL A 59 -1.43 -8.23 -2.17
C VAL A 59 -0.24 -7.41 -2.65
N ILE A 60 -0.10 -7.21 -3.96
CA ILE A 60 0.96 -6.38 -4.56
C ILE A 60 0.84 -4.94 -4.06
N LEU A 61 -0.38 -4.38 -4.08
CA LEU A 61 -0.67 -3.04 -3.61
C LEU A 61 -0.41 -2.88 -2.11
N ALA A 62 -0.87 -3.81 -1.28
CA ALA A 62 -0.67 -3.75 0.18
C ALA A 62 0.80 -3.78 0.56
N ARG A 63 1.59 -4.62 -0.11
CA ARG A 63 3.06 -4.68 0.07
C ARG A 63 3.73 -3.37 -0.35
N ALA A 64 3.38 -2.85 -1.53
CA ALA A 64 3.94 -1.62 -2.06
C ALA A 64 3.58 -0.39 -1.20
N LEU A 65 2.31 -0.28 -0.83
CA LEU A 65 1.79 0.76 0.04
C LEU A 65 2.45 0.70 1.41
N GLY A 66 2.62 -0.51 1.97
CA GLY A 66 3.36 -0.73 3.20
C GLY A 66 4.76 -0.18 3.12
N HIS A 67 5.53 -0.59 2.11
CA HIS A 67 6.91 -0.13 1.94
C HIS A 67 7.00 1.40 1.75
N ALA A 68 6.13 1.99 0.92
CA ALA A 68 6.12 3.43 0.68
C ALA A 68 5.73 4.21 1.95
N TYR A 69 4.67 3.78 2.63
CA TYR A 69 4.21 4.39 3.88
C TYR A 69 5.28 4.28 4.97
N PHE A 70 5.93 3.12 5.14
CA PHE A 70 7.05 2.97 6.07
C PHE A 70 8.26 3.83 5.72
N ARG A 71 8.60 4.03 4.44
CA ARG A 71 9.71 4.92 4.09
C ARG A 71 9.40 6.38 4.42
N GLU A 72 8.15 6.81 4.26
CA GLU A 72 7.72 8.18 4.57
C GLU A 72 7.51 8.40 6.08
N TRP A 73 6.78 7.50 6.74
CA TRP A 73 6.43 7.59 8.17
C TRP A 73 7.45 6.97 9.11
N GLY A 74 8.13 5.89 8.72
CA GLY A 74 9.16 5.23 9.54
C GLY A 74 10.40 6.11 9.77
N ARG A 75 10.62 7.13 8.92
CA ARG A 75 11.61 8.18 9.20
C ARG A 75 11.22 9.03 10.42
N ARG A 76 9.93 9.13 10.76
CA ARG A 76 9.40 9.84 11.94
C ARG A 76 9.03 8.92 13.10
N ALA A 77 8.65 7.68 12.83
CA ALA A 77 8.20 6.70 13.82
C ALA A 77 9.26 5.60 13.99
N HIS A 78 10.30 5.88 14.78
CA HIS A 78 11.28 4.87 15.18
C HIS A 78 10.55 3.73 15.93
N GLY A 79 10.45 2.55 15.31
CA GLY A 79 9.94 1.33 15.95
C GLY A 79 8.44 1.03 15.81
N LEU A 80 7.71 1.73 14.95
CA LEU A 80 6.31 1.38 14.66
C LEU A 80 6.23 0.39 13.50
N HIS A 81 5.73 -0.83 13.75
CA HIS A 81 5.48 -1.81 12.68
C HIS A 81 4.02 -1.72 12.24
N ILE A 82 3.77 -1.29 11.01
CA ILE A 82 2.41 -1.20 10.44
C ILE A 82 2.14 -2.44 9.60
N ALA A 83 1.06 -3.14 9.90
CA ALA A 83 0.58 -4.25 9.10
C ALA A 83 -0.70 -3.81 8.38
N PHE A 84 -0.66 -3.80 7.05
CA PHE A 84 -1.84 -3.63 6.21
C PHE A 84 -2.56 -4.97 6.16
N SER A 85 -3.77 -5.03 6.73
CA SER A 85 -4.55 -6.27 6.82
C SER A 85 -5.49 -6.42 5.64
N ASP A 86 -6.00 -5.31 5.10
CA ASP A 86 -7.01 -5.34 4.05
C ASP A 86 -7.03 -4.02 3.27
N ILE A 87 -7.27 -4.11 1.95
CA ILE A 87 -7.55 -2.95 1.10
C ILE A 87 -8.99 -3.08 0.62
N GLU A 88 -9.86 -2.19 1.10
CA GLU A 88 -11.28 -2.19 0.73
C GLU A 88 -11.49 -1.57 -0.66
N PHE A 89 -10.65 -0.60 -1.03
CA PHE A 89 -10.78 0.14 -2.27
C PHE A 89 -9.45 0.74 -2.70
N ALA A 90 -9.14 0.73 -3.99
CA ALA A 90 -7.96 1.39 -4.57
C ALA A 90 -8.32 2.13 -5.86
N GLU A 91 -8.01 3.42 -5.90
CA GLU A 91 -8.09 4.29 -7.06
C GLU A 91 -6.68 4.74 -7.46
N PHE A 92 -6.45 4.89 -8.76
CA PHE A 92 -5.15 5.23 -9.32
C PHE A 92 -5.26 6.51 -10.14
N SER A 93 -4.33 7.44 -9.92
CA SER A 93 -4.20 8.66 -10.70
C SER A 93 -2.78 8.82 -11.21
N ILE A 94 -2.66 9.16 -12.50
CA ILE A 94 -1.39 9.55 -13.13
C ILE A 94 -1.33 11.07 -13.09
N GLY A 95 -0.26 11.61 -12.49
CA GLY A 95 0.02 13.05 -12.42
C GLY A 95 0.75 13.55 -13.64
#